data_AF-A0A6L9IFY2-F1
#
_entry.id   AF-A0A6L9IFY2-F1
#
_cell.length_a   1.000
_cell.length_b   1.000
_cell.length_c   1.000
_cell.angle_alpha   90.00
_cell.angle_beta   90.00
_cell.angle_gamma   90.00
#
_symmetry.space_group_name_H-M   'P 1'
#
loop_
_entity.id
_entity.type
_entity.pdbx_description
1 polymer ?
#
loop_
_entity_poly.entity_id
_entity_poly.type
_entity_poly.pdbx_seq_one_letter_code
_entity_poly.pdbx_strand_id
1 'polypeptide(L)'
;MSIRVIAGSAKGRRLKRVPGDTTRPVMDRVKEALFSIIGRRIYDARFLDLFAGTGSVGIEALSRGAASALLVDNDRRAIQTIYENLQITSLSAQATVRRADAFAVLKGHPEHPYDFIYIAPPQYAGLWLRAVQAVDANPGLCAADGTVIVQIDPSEQEAVTLQSLTPVDERRYGNTLLWFFEVIGEAVGEPPPEENNSVLDSQQLEAVVRELIANFEITSPPIPIESLLQHPQPGMWEEIDINQLSGSFLKITEPYAPRMSLARLLVRHIITSPWGGARGLVDLHDDDDQLHAFARMLMMPADMVMALGGSARTPDVIAAHFEVPEADAKLRLEELATYSER
;
A
#
# COMPACT_ATOMS: atom_id res chain seq x y z
N MET A 1 9.47 26.98 15.51
CA MET A 1 8.15 26.39 15.19
C MET A 1 8.04 25.06 15.92
N SER A 2 6.89 24.74 16.51
CA SER A 2 6.66 23.44 17.17
C SER A 2 6.20 22.40 16.17
N ILE A 3 6.79 21.21 16.19
CA ILE A 3 6.34 20.06 15.39
C ILE A 3 5.13 19.44 16.08
N ARG A 4 4.11 19.03 15.32
CA ARG A 4 2.91 18.35 15.86
C ARG A 4 2.35 17.34 14.87
N VAL A 5 1.49 16.48 15.36
CA VAL A 5 0.66 15.60 14.53
C VAL A 5 -0.52 16.40 13.97
N ILE A 6 -0.81 16.27 12.67
CA ILE A 6 -1.77 17.12 11.94
C ILE A 6 -3.17 16.51 11.91
N ALA A 7 -3.28 15.19 11.69
CA ALA A 7 -4.56 14.48 11.63
C ALA A 7 -4.49 13.08 12.26
N GLY A 8 -5.65 12.42 12.34
CA GLY A 8 -5.75 11.05 12.87
C GLY A 8 -5.87 10.97 14.39
N SER A 9 -5.62 9.78 14.94
CA SER A 9 -5.83 9.43 16.35
C SER A 9 -4.99 10.25 17.32
N ALA A 10 -3.79 10.68 16.91
CA ALA A 10 -2.87 11.49 17.71
C ALA A 10 -2.89 12.99 17.32
N LYS A 11 -3.90 13.46 16.58
CA LYS A 11 -4.02 14.85 16.11
C LYS A 11 -3.76 15.88 17.21
N GLY A 12 -2.96 16.89 16.90
CA GLY A 12 -2.66 18.03 17.78
C GLY A 12 -1.59 17.76 18.84
N ARG A 13 -1.14 16.50 19.02
CA ARG A 13 -0.05 16.16 19.92
C ARG A 13 1.25 16.82 19.45
N ARG A 14 1.93 17.53 20.34
CA ARG A 14 3.22 18.18 20.07
C ARG A 14 4.34 17.16 20.16
N LEU A 15 5.22 17.17 19.17
CA LEU A 15 6.37 16.28 19.10
C LEU A 15 7.64 17.03 19.55
N LYS A 16 8.52 16.30 20.22
CA LYS A 16 9.87 16.74 20.58
C LYS A 16 10.75 16.78 19.35
N ARG A 17 11.74 17.68 19.37
CA ARG A 17 12.78 17.81 18.36
C ARG A 17 14.00 16.99 18.78
N VAL A 18 14.76 16.49 17.80
CA VAL A 18 16.08 15.92 18.08
C VAL A 18 16.99 17.05 18.58
N PRO A 19 17.69 16.90 19.73
CA PRO A 19 18.60 17.93 20.22
C PRO A 19 19.75 18.22 19.25
N GLY A 20 19.87 19.47 18.81
CA GLY A 20 20.87 19.93 17.84
C GLY A 20 20.22 20.50 16.57
N ASP A 21 21.04 20.98 15.64
CA ASP A 21 20.60 21.55 14.35
C ASP A 21 20.61 20.54 13.20
N THR A 22 20.72 19.24 13.50
CA THR A 22 20.88 18.19 12.47
C THR A 22 19.59 17.81 11.76
N THR A 23 18.41 18.16 12.30
CA THR A 23 17.12 17.79 11.69
C THR A 23 16.31 19.03 11.31
N ARG A 24 16.12 19.23 10.00
CA ARG A 24 15.15 20.19 9.47
C ARG A 24 13.77 19.54 9.51
N PRO A 25 12.82 20.03 10.33
CA PRO A 25 11.48 19.44 10.38
C PRO A 25 10.79 19.58 9.02
N VAL A 26 10.11 18.52 8.59
CA VAL A 26 9.12 18.63 7.52
C VAL A 26 8.07 19.66 7.96
N MET A 27 7.84 20.67 7.12
CA MET A 27 6.85 21.71 7.43
C MET A 27 5.46 21.07 7.51
N ASP A 28 4.63 21.53 8.46
CA ASP A 28 3.23 21.06 8.61
C ASP A 28 2.50 21.02 7.26
N ARG A 29 2.68 22.05 6.41
CA ARG A 29 2.10 22.12 5.07
C ARG A 29 2.57 21.02 4.11
N VAL A 30 3.86 20.66 4.15
CA VAL A 30 4.40 19.58 3.30
C VAL A 30 3.87 18.24 3.78
N LYS A 31 3.83 18.03 5.10
CA LYS A 31 3.30 16.80 5.68
C LYS A 31 1.80 16.66 5.40
N GLU A 32 1.02 17.72 5.55
CA GLU A 32 -0.40 17.74 5.20
C GLU A 32 -0.62 17.44 3.72
N ALA A 33 0.17 18.05 2.83
CA ALA A 33 0.11 17.78 1.40
C ALA A 33 0.47 16.33 1.07
N LEU A 34 1.56 15.80 1.64
CA LEU A 34 2.00 14.42 1.48
C LEU A 34 0.86 13.44 1.79
N PHE A 35 0.29 13.52 2.99
CA PHE A 35 -0.79 12.61 3.37
C PHE A 35 -2.13 12.94 2.70
N SER A 36 -2.30 14.15 2.15
CA SER A 36 -3.43 14.45 1.26
C SER A 36 -3.29 13.78 -0.10
N ILE A 37 -2.07 13.55 -0.59
CA ILE A 37 -1.80 12.85 -1.85
C ILE A 37 -1.95 11.34 -1.63
N ILE A 38 -1.30 10.80 -0.58
CA ILE A 38 -1.43 9.38 -0.20
C ILE A 38 -2.90 9.03 0.09
N GLY A 39 -3.62 9.95 0.74
CA GLY A 39 -5.04 9.78 1.02
C GLY A 39 -5.30 8.57 1.91
N ARG A 40 -6.26 7.74 1.49
CA ARG A 40 -6.69 6.55 2.24
C ARG A 40 -5.83 5.32 2.02
N ARG A 41 -4.91 5.33 1.05
CA ARG A 41 -3.95 4.23 0.90
C ARG A 41 -3.11 4.02 2.16
N ILE A 42 -3.07 5.01 3.07
CA ILE A 42 -2.39 4.89 4.36
C ILE A 42 -3.11 4.00 5.38
N TYR A 43 -4.42 3.73 5.23
CA TYR A 43 -5.12 2.86 6.18
C TYR A 43 -4.60 1.44 6.04
N ASP A 44 -4.26 0.84 7.18
CA ASP A 44 -3.66 -0.49 7.32
C ASP A 44 -2.33 -0.69 6.56
N ALA A 45 -1.70 0.38 6.09
CA ALA A 45 -0.44 0.33 5.37
C ALA A 45 0.75 0.02 6.29
N ARG A 46 1.76 -0.66 5.73
CA ARG A 46 3.11 -0.82 6.29
C ARG A 46 4.00 0.30 5.78
N PHE A 47 4.38 1.19 6.68
CA PHE A 47 5.12 2.42 6.34
C PHE A 47 6.59 2.32 6.77
N LEU A 48 7.53 2.47 5.84
CA LEU A 48 8.96 2.61 6.14
C LEU A 48 9.37 4.08 6.10
N ASP A 49 9.78 4.63 7.24
CA ASP A 49 10.42 5.95 7.34
C ASP A 49 11.95 5.74 7.45
N LEU A 50 12.64 5.85 6.32
CA LEU A 50 14.04 5.42 6.19
C LEU A 50 15.05 6.38 6.85
N PHE A 51 14.65 7.64 7.03
CA PHE A 51 15.44 8.70 7.65
C PHE A 51 14.55 9.47 8.65
N ALA A 52 14.12 8.76 9.70
CA ALA A 52 13.00 9.18 10.52
C ALA A 52 13.25 10.48 11.32
N GLY A 53 14.48 10.73 11.78
CA GLY A 53 14.84 11.92 12.56
C GLY A 53 14.00 12.07 13.82
N THR A 54 12.97 12.93 13.77
CA THR A 54 12.01 13.10 14.89
C THR A 54 10.90 12.04 14.92
N GLY A 55 10.79 11.22 13.87
CA GLY A 55 9.68 10.30 13.62
C GLY A 55 8.40 11.00 13.14
N SER A 56 8.43 12.30 12.84
CA SER A 56 7.23 13.10 12.58
C SER A 56 6.39 12.60 11.41
N VAL A 57 7.00 12.02 10.36
CA VAL A 57 6.27 11.52 9.18
C VAL A 57 5.72 10.13 9.47
N GLY A 58 6.53 9.16 9.91
CA GLY A 58 6.01 7.85 10.26
C GLY A 58 4.99 7.86 11.42
N ILE A 59 5.10 8.75 12.40
CA ILE A 59 4.08 8.94 13.45
C ILE A 59 2.78 9.51 12.86
N GLU A 60 2.87 10.38 11.87
CA GLU A 60 1.69 10.90 11.17
C GLU A 60 1.01 9.80 10.34
N ALA A 61 1.78 8.90 9.73
CA ALA A 61 1.25 7.70 9.06
C ALA A 61 0.44 6.84 10.04
N LEU A 62 1.04 6.47 11.18
CA LEU A 62 0.37 5.70 12.24
C LEU A 62 -0.88 6.42 12.77
N SER A 63 -0.78 7.71 13.04
CA SER A 63 -1.92 8.51 13.50
C SER A 63 -3.09 8.43 12.51
N ARG A 64 -2.80 8.42 11.21
CA ARG A 64 -3.79 8.35 10.12
C ARG A 64 -4.29 6.94 9.81
N GLY A 65 -3.82 5.93 10.52
CA GLY A 65 -4.34 4.57 10.42
C GLY A 65 -3.43 3.56 9.73
N ALA A 66 -2.14 3.86 9.50
CA ALA A 66 -1.20 2.84 9.07
C ALA A 66 -1.14 1.69 10.09
N ALA A 67 -1.14 0.44 9.62
CA ALA A 67 -1.11 -0.74 10.48
C ALA A 67 0.21 -0.80 11.26
N SER A 68 1.31 -0.48 10.60
CA SER A 68 2.63 -0.43 11.23
C SER A 68 3.57 0.59 10.58
N ALA A 69 4.55 1.04 11.35
CA ALA A 69 5.64 1.86 10.81
C ALA A 69 7.01 1.39 11.32
N LEU A 70 7.95 1.18 10.40
CA LEU A 70 9.37 1.03 10.70
C LEU A 70 10.05 2.39 10.62
N LEU A 71 10.55 2.88 11.75
CA LEU A 71 11.24 4.17 11.86
C LEU A 71 12.74 3.92 12.00
N VAL A 72 13.50 4.28 10.97
CA VAL A 72 14.94 4.04 10.88
C VAL A 72 15.72 5.33 11.07
N ASP A 73 16.72 5.31 11.94
CA ASP A 73 17.71 6.38 12.04
C ASP A 73 19.04 5.82 12.57
N ASN A 74 20.16 6.47 12.23
CA ASN A 74 21.48 6.06 12.72
C ASN A 74 21.87 6.80 14.02
N ASP A 75 21.36 8.03 14.21
CA ASP A 75 21.65 8.87 15.37
C ASP A 75 20.90 8.35 16.61
N ARG A 76 21.67 8.03 17.66
CA ARG A 76 21.12 7.61 18.94
C ARG A 76 20.15 8.65 19.53
N ARG A 77 20.37 9.95 19.31
CA ARG A 77 19.50 11.03 19.81
C ARG A 77 18.17 11.06 19.07
N ALA A 78 18.18 10.80 17.76
CA ALA A 78 16.98 10.65 16.95
C ALA A 78 16.15 9.45 17.43
N ILE A 79 16.78 8.30 17.61
CA ILE A 79 16.14 7.08 18.14
C ILE A 79 15.47 7.34 19.49
N GLN A 80 16.16 7.99 20.43
CA GLN A 80 15.56 8.34 21.71
C GLN A 80 14.37 9.30 21.56
N THR A 81 14.48 10.30 20.68
CA THR A 81 13.41 11.25 20.40
C THR A 81 12.19 10.57 19.80
N ILE A 82 12.38 9.59 18.89
CA ILE A 82 11.32 8.80 18.29
C ILE A 82 10.56 8.03 19.37
N TYR A 83 11.25 7.32 20.26
CA TYR A 83 10.60 6.61 21.38
C TYR A 83 9.79 7.56 22.26
N GLU A 84 10.34 8.71 22.63
CA GLU A 84 9.62 9.71 23.44
C GLU A 84 8.38 10.24 22.72
N ASN A 85 8.47 10.47 21.41
CA ASN A 85 7.35 10.94 20.60
C ASN A 85 6.26 9.87 20.44
N LEU A 86 6.62 8.61 20.24
CA LEU A 86 5.68 7.49 20.19
C LEU A 86 4.91 7.30 21.50
N GLN A 87 5.57 7.54 22.63
CA GLN A 87 4.91 7.51 23.94
C GLN A 87 3.93 8.68 24.09
N ILE A 88 4.32 9.89 23.66
CA ILE A 88 3.44 11.09 23.69
C ILE A 88 2.16 10.88 22.85
N THR A 89 2.27 10.16 21.73
CA THR A 89 1.16 9.89 20.82
C THR A 89 0.40 8.61 21.13
N SER A 90 0.92 7.77 22.04
CA SER A 90 0.36 6.44 22.37
C SER A 90 0.32 5.49 21.17
N LEU A 91 1.29 5.62 20.25
CA LEU A 91 1.38 4.81 19.02
C LEU A 91 2.53 3.79 19.05
N SER A 92 3.15 3.57 20.22
CA SER A 92 4.30 2.66 20.35
C SER A 92 4.01 1.22 19.93
N ALA A 93 2.78 0.73 20.09
CA ALA A 93 2.42 -0.65 19.73
C ALA A 93 2.47 -0.93 18.22
N GLN A 94 2.29 0.10 17.39
CA GLN A 94 2.29 -0.01 15.93
C GLN A 94 3.65 0.37 15.32
N ALA A 95 4.62 0.76 16.15
CA ALA A 95 5.90 1.28 15.68
C ALA A 95 7.05 0.35 16.03
N THR A 96 7.87 0.03 15.02
CA THR A 96 9.19 -0.55 15.24
C THR A 96 10.24 0.53 15.04
N VAL A 97 11.10 0.76 16.03
CA VAL A 97 12.18 1.75 15.94
C VAL A 97 13.51 1.02 15.80
N ARG A 98 14.24 1.29 14.71
CA ARG A 98 15.49 0.59 14.40
C ARG A 98 16.65 1.57 14.28
N ARG A 99 17.64 1.41 15.16
CA ARG A 99 18.90 2.12 15.04
C ARG A 99 19.80 1.42 14.03
N ALA A 100 19.85 1.91 12.80
CA ALA A 100 20.62 1.30 11.73
C ALA A 100 21.02 2.34 10.67
N ASP A 101 22.01 1.98 9.85
CA ASP A 101 22.24 2.65 8.58
C ASP A 101 21.09 2.33 7.60
N ALA A 102 20.58 3.36 6.93
CA ALA A 102 19.46 3.23 5.99
C ALA A 102 19.74 2.18 4.89
N PHE A 103 20.95 2.18 4.32
CA PHE A 103 21.30 1.25 3.24
C PHE A 103 21.48 -0.18 3.73
N ALA A 104 21.79 -0.38 5.01
CA ALA A 104 21.75 -1.71 5.61
C ALA A 104 20.32 -2.25 5.70
N VAL A 105 19.35 -1.39 5.99
CA VAL A 105 17.92 -1.77 6.00
C VAL A 105 17.43 -2.09 4.58
N LEU A 106 17.82 -1.31 3.58
CA LEU A 106 17.44 -1.55 2.18
C LEU A 106 18.06 -2.83 1.56
N LYS A 107 19.09 -3.40 2.18
CA LYS A 107 19.61 -4.73 1.78
C LYS A 107 18.85 -5.89 2.38
N GLY A 108 17.94 -5.63 3.31
CA GLY A 108 17.13 -6.67 3.93
C GLY A 108 16.03 -7.17 2.99
N HIS A 109 15.49 -8.33 3.35
CA HIS A 109 14.26 -8.87 2.80
C HIS A 109 13.25 -8.85 3.93
N PRO A 110 12.36 -7.83 4.00
CA PRO A 110 11.30 -7.85 4.98
C PRO A 110 10.40 -9.06 4.67
N GLU A 111 9.90 -9.73 5.70
CA GLU A 111 8.88 -10.78 5.57
C GLU A 111 7.64 -10.28 4.81
N HIS A 112 7.43 -8.96 4.88
CA HIS A 112 6.27 -8.25 4.41
C HIS A 112 6.70 -6.92 3.75
N PRO A 113 6.56 -6.74 2.43
CA PRO A 113 6.99 -5.53 1.71
C PRO A 113 6.30 -4.24 2.20
N TYR A 114 6.87 -3.06 1.99
CA TYR A 114 6.24 -1.82 2.44
C TYR A 114 5.29 -1.25 1.38
N ASP A 115 4.09 -0.82 1.79
CA ASP A 115 3.17 -0.06 0.93
C ASP A 115 3.72 1.34 0.65
N PHE A 116 4.45 1.90 1.62
CA PHE A 116 5.11 3.20 1.49
C PHE A 116 6.54 3.14 1.98
N ILE A 117 7.48 3.57 1.14
CA ILE A 117 8.86 3.84 1.55
C ILE A 117 9.12 5.33 1.45
N TYR A 118 9.29 5.99 2.59
CA TYR A 118 9.56 7.41 2.68
C TYR A 118 11.05 7.67 2.87
N ILE A 119 11.63 8.42 1.92
CA ILE A 119 13.06 8.69 1.80
C ILE A 119 13.28 10.20 1.92
N ALA A 120 13.65 10.66 3.11
CA ALA A 120 13.94 12.08 3.38
C ALA A 120 15.35 12.26 3.99
N PRO A 121 16.42 12.01 3.22
CA PRO A 121 17.77 12.05 3.75
C PRO A 121 18.20 13.50 4.06
N PRO A 122 19.31 13.67 4.81
CA PRO A 122 19.98 14.96 4.91
C PRO A 122 20.31 15.53 3.51
N GLN A 123 20.02 16.82 3.32
CA GLN A 123 20.25 17.52 2.05
C GLN A 123 21.73 17.59 1.69
N TYR A 124 22.01 17.73 0.39
CA TYR A 124 23.32 17.98 -0.23
C TYR A 124 24.36 16.87 -0.03
N ALA A 125 23.89 15.62 0.10
CA ALA A 125 24.74 14.46 0.34
C ALA A 125 24.62 13.36 -0.74
N GLY A 126 23.80 13.56 -1.77
CA GLY A 126 23.54 12.55 -2.82
C GLY A 126 22.90 11.26 -2.30
N LEU A 127 22.43 11.26 -1.05
CA LEU A 127 21.90 10.07 -0.37
C LEU A 127 20.54 9.66 -0.92
N TRP A 128 19.75 10.60 -1.41
CA TRP A 128 18.43 10.31 -1.99
C TRP A 128 18.56 9.42 -3.22
N LEU A 129 19.52 9.73 -4.10
CA LEU A 129 19.76 9.01 -5.34
C LEU A 129 20.21 7.58 -5.04
N ARG A 130 21.16 7.44 -4.12
CA ARG A 130 21.62 6.12 -3.65
C ARG A 130 20.48 5.32 -3.01
N ALA A 131 19.59 5.97 -2.26
CA ALA A 131 18.50 5.30 -1.56
C ALA A 131 17.43 4.81 -2.54
N VAL A 132 16.99 5.64 -3.49
CA VAL A 132 16.02 5.23 -4.51
C VAL A 132 16.59 4.14 -5.42
N GLN A 133 17.87 4.21 -5.81
CA GLN A 133 18.54 3.14 -6.57
C GLN A 133 18.65 1.84 -5.77
N ALA A 134 18.85 1.91 -4.45
CA ALA A 134 18.88 0.72 -3.61
C ALA A 134 17.50 0.07 -3.45
N VAL A 135 16.42 0.86 -3.44
CA VAL A 135 15.05 0.33 -3.50
C VAL A 135 14.76 -0.28 -4.87
N ASP A 136 15.15 0.41 -5.95
CA ASP A 136 14.98 -0.06 -7.33
C ASP A 136 15.67 -1.41 -7.60
N ALA A 137 16.85 -1.60 -7.01
CA ALA A 137 17.61 -2.85 -7.09
C ALA A 137 17.07 -3.98 -6.18
N ASN A 138 16.07 -3.70 -5.33
CA ASN A 138 15.47 -4.66 -4.42
C ASN A 138 13.94 -4.48 -4.40
N PRO A 139 13.24 -4.85 -5.50
CA PRO A 139 11.80 -4.61 -5.64
C PRO A 139 10.96 -5.29 -4.55
N GLY A 140 11.44 -6.40 -3.95
CA GLY A 140 10.78 -7.07 -2.84
C GLY A 140 10.69 -6.25 -1.54
N LEU A 141 11.29 -5.05 -1.49
CA LEU A 141 11.04 -4.08 -0.42
C LEU A 141 9.67 -3.40 -0.54
N CYS A 142 9.12 -3.29 -1.74
CA CYS A 142 7.88 -2.58 -2.01
C CYS A 142 6.77 -3.59 -2.32
N ALA A 143 5.55 -3.30 -1.87
CA ALA A 143 4.37 -4.00 -2.39
C ALA A 143 4.23 -3.73 -3.91
N ALA A 144 3.50 -4.59 -4.62
CA ALA A 144 3.28 -4.45 -6.06
C ALA A 144 2.64 -3.10 -6.45
N ASP A 145 1.73 -2.59 -5.61
CA ASP A 145 1.13 -1.25 -5.70
C ASP A 145 1.77 -0.25 -4.71
N GLY A 146 2.98 -0.55 -4.23
CA GLY A 146 3.71 0.26 -3.27
C GLY A 146 4.21 1.56 -3.89
N THR A 147 4.36 2.60 -3.05
CA THR A 147 4.86 3.90 -3.47
C THR A 147 6.11 4.30 -2.70
N VAL A 148 7.16 4.59 -3.45
CA VAL A 148 8.39 5.19 -2.92
C VAL A 148 8.26 6.70 -3.02
N ILE A 149 8.49 7.39 -1.91
CA ILE A 149 8.32 8.83 -1.80
C ILE A 149 9.65 9.44 -1.41
N VAL A 150 10.24 10.22 -2.30
CA VAL A 150 11.50 10.92 -2.06
C VAL A 150 11.21 12.38 -1.73
N GLN A 151 11.72 12.86 -0.59
CA GLN A 151 11.66 14.26 -0.19
C GLN A 151 13.07 14.89 -0.22
N ILE A 152 13.28 15.86 -1.12
CA ILE A 152 14.58 16.55 -1.30
C ILE A 152 14.43 18.06 -1.50
N ASP A 153 15.55 18.79 -1.45
CA ASP A 153 15.57 20.15 -2.01
C ASP A 153 15.43 20.06 -3.55
N PRO A 154 14.60 20.90 -4.20
CA PRO A 154 14.48 20.94 -5.65
C PRO A 154 15.82 21.11 -6.40
N SER A 155 16.83 21.72 -5.79
CA SER A 155 18.16 21.91 -6.37
C SER A 155 19.01 20.63 -6.40
N GLU A 156 18.63 19.59 -5.65
CA GLU A 156 19.29 18.27 -5.65
C GLU A 156 18.70 17.31 -6.69
N GLN A 157 17.62 17.70 -7.38
CA GLN A 157 16.97 16.82 -8.34
C GLN A 157 17.89 16.60 -9.55
N GLU A 158 18.18 15.33 -9.82
CA GLU A 158 18.97 14.88 -10.95
C GLU A 158 18.18 13.81 -11.73
N ALA A 159 18.49 13.66 -13.02
CA ALA A 159 17.90 12.62 -13.83
C ALA A 159 18.37 11.25 -13.32
N VAL A 160 17.43 10.36 -13.04
CA VAL A 160 17.70 8.99 -12.61
C VAL A 160 17.06 8.02 -13.59
N THR A 161 17.79 6.97 -13.94
CA THR A 161 17.28 5.82 -14.69
C THR A 161 17.11 4.68 -13.70
N LEU A 162 15.88 4.20 -13.59
CA LEU A 162 15.44 3.15 -12.68
C LEU A 162 14.85 2.01 -13.53
N GLN A 163 15.00 0.77 -13.07
CA GLN A 163 14.56 -0.42 -13.80
C GLN A 163 13.21 -0.94 -13.31
N SER A 164 13.01 -0.92 -12.00
CA SER A 164 11.83 -1.48 -11.31
C SER A 164 10.90 -0.39 -10.80
N LEU A 165 11.34 0.87 -10.77
CA LEU A 165 10.55 2.01 -10.32
C LEU A 165 10.36 3.03 -11.44
N THR A 166 9.15 3.57 -11.57
CA THR A 166 8.87 4.68 -12.49
C THR A 166 8.39 5.92 -11.73
N PRO A 167 8.88 7.13 -12.04
CA PRO A 167 8.35 8.36 -11.46
C PRO A 167 6.93 8.63 -11.98
N VAL A 168 5.97 8.84 -11.06
CA VAL A 168 4.54 9.02 -11.41
C VAL A 168 3.97 10.39 -11.05
N ASP A 169 4.51 11.08 -10.05
CA ASP A 169 4.07 12.43 -9.65
C ASP A 169 5.21 13.22 -9.02
N GLU A 170 5.20 14.53 -9.19
CA GLU A 170 6.11 15.45 -8.50
C GLU A 170 5.38 16.69 -7.97
N ARG A 171 5.69 17.09 -6.73
CA ARG A 171 5.04 18.22 -6.05
C ARG A 171 6.06 19.11 -5.38
N ARG A 172 6.04 20.40 -5.72
CA ARG A 172 6.98 21.41 -5.21
C ARG A 172 6.30 22.34 -4.20
N TYR A 173 6.92 22.51 -3.03
CA TYR A 173 6.45 23.34 -1.92
C TYR A 173 7.59 24.22 -1.39
N GLY A 174 7.87 25.32 -2.08
CA GLY A 174 9.04 26.14 -1.78
C GLY A 174 10.33 25.35 -2.02
N ASN A 175 11.14 25.17 -0.98
CA ASN A 175 12.40 24.43 -1.03
C ASN A 175 12.23 22.94 -0.67
N THR A 176 11.09 22.36 -1.05
CA THR A 176 10.82 20.94 -0.82
C THR A 176 10.14 20.36 -2.05
N LEU A 177 10.75 19.32 -2.61
CA LEU A 177 10.19 18.47 -3.65
C LEU A 177 9.76 17.15 -3.01
N LEU A 178 8.51 16.75 -3.25
CA LEU A 178 8.03 15.39 -3.05
C LEU A 178 7.96 14.72 -4.42
N TRP A 179 8.69 13.62 -4.59
CA TRP A 179 8.76 12.86 -5.82
C TRP A 179 8.29 11.43 -5.57
N PHE A 180 7.24 11.02 -6.28
CA PHE A 180 6.57 9.75 -6.10
C PHE A 180 6.98 8.79 -7.21
N PHE A 181 7.30 7.56 -6.82
CA PHE A 181 7.63 6.46 -7.71
C PHE A 181 6.77 5.25 -7.38
N GLU A 182 6.35 4.52 -8.39
CA GLU A 182 5.62 3.27 -8.26
C GLU A 182 6.41 2.13 -8.90
N VAL A 183 6.18 0.91 -8.42
CA VAL A 183 6.81 -0.29 -8.97
C VAL A 183 6.27 -0.53 -10.38
N ILE A 184 7.16 -0.73 -11.34
CA ILE A 184 6.79 -1.11 -12.70
C ILE A 184 6.35 -2.58 -12.64
N GLY A 185 5.06 -2.82 -12.86
CA GLY A 185 4.53 -4.17 -13.03
C GLY A 185 5.03 -4.80 -14.32
N GLU A 186 6.26 -5.31 -14.32
CA GLU A 186 6.66 -6.40 -15.21
C GLU A 186 6.54 -7.71 -14.41
N ALA A 187 5.94 -8.72 -15.04
CA ALA A 187 5.81 -10.08 -14.50
C ALA A 187 7.15 -10.56 -13.93
N VAL A 188 7.28 -10.54 -12.61
CA VAL A 188 8.48 -11.05 -11.94
C VAL A 188 8.41 -12.56 -12.07
N GLY A 189 9.40 -13.11 -12.80
CA GLY A 189 9.61 -14.54 -12.94
C GLY A 189 9.70 -15.24 -11.59
N GLU A 190 9.27 -16.50 -11.59
CA GLU A 190 9.17 -17.40 -10.43
C GLU A 190 10.29 -17.17 -9.39
N PRO A 191 9.96 -16.91 -8.12
CA PRO A 191 10.92 -17.05 -7.05
C PRO A 191 11.34 -18.53 -6.95
N PRO A 192 12.55 -18.83 -6.44
CA PRO A 192 12.95 -20.22 -6.22
C PRO A 192 11.92 -20.90 -5.29
N PRO A 193 11.67 -22.21 -5.44
CA PRO A 193 10.63 -22.88 -4.70
C PRO A 193 11.01 -22.89 -3.22
N GLU A 194 10.37 -22.02 -2.44
CA GLU A 194 10.37 -22.12 -0.99
C GLU A 194 9.34 -23.17 -0.56
N GLU A 195 9.80 -24.05 0.32
CA GLU A 195 9.13 -25.26 0.75
C GLU A 195 7.82 -24.95 1.50
N ASN A 196 6.71 -25.47 0.96
CA ASN A 196 5.53 -25.95 1.66
C ASN A 196 5.22 -25.29 3.03
N ASN A 197 4.52 -24.16 2.98
CA ASN A 197 3.48 -23.84 3.95
C ASN A 197 2.18 -23.61 3.17
N SER A 198 1.08 -24.16 3.68
CA SER A 198 -0.19 -24.36 2.98
C SER A 198 -0.71 -23.14 2.23
N VAL A 199 -0.42 -23.08 0.92
CA VAL A 199 -1.05 -22.17 -0.04
C VAL A 199 -2.53 -22.54 -0.14
N LEU A 200 -3.43 -21.60 0.16
CA LEU A 200 -4.84 -21.80 -0.17
C LEU A 200 -4.96 -21.95 -1.69
N ASP A 201 -5.53 -23.07 -2.13
CA ASP A 201 -5.69 -23.35 -3.55
C ASP A 201 -6.56 -22.26 -4.19
N SER A 202 -6.18 -21.74 -5.37
CA SER A 202 -6.96 -20.75 -6.11
C SER A 202 -8.41 -21.21 -6.33
N GLN A 203 -8.64 -22.53 -6.42
CA GLN A 203 -9.99 -23.09 -6.48
C GLN A 203 -10.84 -22.79 -5.24
N GLN A 204 -10.24 -22.75 -4.04
CA GLN A 204 -10.92 -22.41 -2.80
C GLN A 204 -11.30 -20.92 -2.78
N LEU A 205 -10.41 -20.03 -3.23
CA LEU A 205 -10.72 -18.61 -3.36
C LEU A 205 -11.86 -18.37 -4.35
N GLU A 206 -11.85 -19.05 -5.50
CA GLU A 206 -12.94 -18.99 -6.48
C GLU A 206 -14.27 -19.51 -5.91
N ALA A 207 -14.24 -20.55 -5.07
CA ALA A 207 -15.44 -21.05 -4.40
C ALA A 207 -16.01 -20.01 -3.43
N VAL A 208 -15.15 -19.32 -2.68
CA VAL A 208 -15.54 -18.21 -1.80
C VAL A 208 -16.11 -17.05 -2.60
N VAL A 209 -15.49 -16.67 -3.72
CA VAL A 209 -16.03 -15.64 -4.62
C VAL A 209 -17.42 -16.04 -5.12
N ARG A 210 -17.61 -17.26 -5.61
CA ARG A 210 -18.93 -17.74 -6.06
C ARG A 210 -19.98 -17.66 -4.95
N GLU A 211 -19.61 -18.03 -3.73
CA GLU A 211 -20.50 -17.92 -2.58
C GLU A 211 -20.88 -16.47 -2.29
N LEU A 212 -19.92 -15.54 -2.33
CA LEU A 212 -20.18 -14.11 -2.20
C LEU A 212 -21.15 -13.62 -3.28
N ILE A 213 -20.85 -13.90 -4.54
CA ILE A 213 -21.67 -13.52 -5.68
C ILE A 213 -23.11 -14.06 -5.53
N ALA A 214 -23.27 -15.30 -5.07
CA ALA A 214 -24.58 -15.89 -4.82
C ALA A 214 -25.33 -15.24 -3.64
N ASN A 215 -24.63 -15.02 -2.51
CA ASN A 215 -25.23 -14.40 -1.32
C ASN A 215 -25.77 -13.01 -1.61
N PHE A 216 -25.08 -12.24 -2.45
CA PHE A 216 -25.50 -10.89 -2.83
C PHE A 216 -26.34 -10.84 -4.13
N GLU A 217 -26.74 -12.01 -4.66
CA GLU A 217 -27.55 -12.13 -5.88
C GLU A 217 -26.97 -11.34 -7.07
N ILE A 218 -25.64 -11.29 -7.19
CA ILE A 218 -24.96 -10.55 -8.25
C ILE A 218 -24.99 -11.39 -9.53
N THR A 219 -25.79 -10.96 -10.50
CA THR A 219 -26.00 -11.72 -11.75
C THR A 219 -25.13 -11.26 -12.92
N SER A 220 -24.55 -10.07 -12.84
CA SER A 220 -23.74 -9.49 -13.91
C SER A 220 -22.76 -8.42 -13.40
N PRO A 221 -21.65 -8.17 -14.12
CA PRO A 221 -20.79 -7.02 -13.88
C PRO A 221 -21.52 -5.67 -14.14
N PRO A 222 -20.99 -4.55 -13.62
CA PRO A 222 -19.84 -4.47 -12.72
C PRO A 222 -20.18 -4.95 -11.31
N ILE A 223 -19.19 -5.51 -10.61
CA ILE A 223 -19.38 -5.93 -9.21
C ILE A 223 -19.63 -4.69 -8.34
N PRO A 224 -20.74 -4.64 -7.56
CA PRO A 224 -21.15 -3.45 -6.82
C PRO A 224 -20.36 -3.31 -5.51
N ILE A 225 -19.04 -3.12 -5.61
CA ILE A 225 -18.10 -3.16 -4.48
C ILE A 225 -18.46 -2.16 -3.38
N GLU A 226 -18.95 -0.99 -3.77
CA GLU A 226 -19.43 0.05 -2.85
C GLU A 226 -20.61 -0.44 -2.01
N SER A 227 -21.54 -1.17 -2.62
CA SER A 227 -22.71 -1.74 -1.93
C SER A 227 -22.30 -2.89 -1.02
N LEU A 228 -21.36 -3.72 -1.44
CA LEU A 228 -20.84 -4.83 -0.62
C LEU A 228 -20.17 -4.30 0.66
N LEU A 229 -19.37 -3.24 0.54
CA LEU A 229 -18.73 -2.58 1.68
C LEU A 229 -19.76 -1.97 2.65
N GLN A 230 -20.80 -1.32 2.14
CA GLN A 230 -21.79 -0.61 2.96
C GLN A 230 -22.89 -1.51 3.53
N HIS A 231 -23.20 -2.62 2.89
CA HIS A 231 -24.36 -3.46 3.21
C HIS A 231 -24.02 -4.96 3.26
N PRO A 232 -23.06 -5.40 4.12
CA PRO A 232 -22.82 -6.81 4.37
C PRO A 232 -24.07 -7.52 4.90
N GLN A 233 -24.20 -8.81 4.61
CA GLN A 233 -25.19 -9.64 5.29
C GLN A 233 -24.80 -9.88 6.76
N PRO A 234 -25.79 -10.18 7.64
CA PRO A 234 -25.51 -10.44 9.05
C PRO A 234 -24.43 -11.51 9.25
N GLY A 235 -23.42 -11.18 10.05
CA GLY A 235 -22.32 -12.08 10.39
C GLY A 235 -21.18 -12.15 9.37
N MET A 236 -21.20 -11.32 8.32
CA MET A 236 -20.09 -11.19 7.36
C MET A 236 -18.98 -10.27 7.90
N TRP A 237 -18.94 -9.00 7.49
CA TRP A 237 -18.03 -7.95 8.00
C TRP A 237 -18.82 -6.77 8.56
N GLU A 238 -18.14 -5.80 9.17
CA GLU A 238 -18.76 -4.55 9.64
C GLU A 238 -19.08 -3.61 8.46
N GLU A 239 -20.18 -2.85 8.57
CA GLU A 239 -20.54 -1.84 7.57
C GLU A 239 -19.46 -0.76 7.43
N ILE A 240 -19.06 -0.46 6.20
CA ILE A 240 -18.03 0.52 5.89
C ILE A 240 -18.65 1.72 5.17
N ASP A 241 -18.67 2.88 5.84
CA ASP A 241 -19.16 4.12 5.26
C ASP A 241 -18.15 4.69 4.25
N ILE A 242 -18.44 4.47 2.96
CA ILE A 242 -17.61 4.95 1.86
C ILE A 242 -17.61 6.48 1.74
N ASN A 243 -18.60 7.19 2.28
CA ASN A 243 -18.67 8.66 2.17
C ASN A 243 -17.74 9.35 3.16
N GLN A 244 -17.34 8.64 4.21
CA GLN A 244 -16.25 9.11 5.07
C GLN A 244 -14.91 9.01 4.32
N LEU A 245 -14.80 8.09 3.33
CA LEU A 245 -14.03 8.24 2.08
C LEU A 245 -13.27 9.57 1.88
N SER A 246 -11.96 9.72 2.13
CA SER A 246 -11.29 10.99 1.81
C SER A 246 -11.18 11.11 0.29
N GLY A 247 -11.60 12.23 -0.32
CA GLY A 247 -11.63 12.43 -1.78
C GLY A 247 -10.30 12.24 -2.54
N SER A 248 -9.18 12.13 -1.83
CA SER A 248 -7.86 11.71 -2.36
C SER A 248 -7.81 10.28 -2.89
N PHE A 249 -8.77 9.42 -2.53
CA PHE A 249 -8.88 8.04 -2.99
C PHE A 249 -9.26 7.91 -4.47
N LEU A 250 -9.72 9.01 -5.09
CA LEU A 250 -10.29 9.05 -6.45
C LEU A 250 -9.40 9.78 -7.48
N LYS A 251 -8.16 10.13 -7.12
CA LYS A 251 -7.21 10.75 -8.06
C LYS A 251 -6.03 9.83 -8.34
N ILE A 252 -6.20 8.98 -9.35
CA ILE A 252 -5.11 8.26 -10.00
C ILE A 252 -5.36 8.34 -11.51
N THR A 253 -4.27 8.42 -12.26
CA THR A 253 -4.17 8.66 -13.71
C THR A 253 -4.73 7.56 -14.61
N GLU A 254 -5.23 6.46 -14.03
CA GLU A 254 -5.76 5.30 -14.77
C GLU A 254 -7.25 5.07 -14.50
N PRO A 255 -8.05 4.75 -15.55
CA PRO A 255 -9.44 4.35 -15.39
C PRO A 255 -9.58 3.18 -14.40
N TYR A 256 -10.61 3.24 -13.54
CA TYR A 256 -11.01 2.17 -12.63
C TYR A 256 -10.05 1.78 -11.49
N ALA A 257 -8.84 2.36 -11.39
CA ALA A 257 -7.92 2.13 -10.27
C ALA A 257 -8.53 2.33 -8.86
N PRO A 258 -9.45 3.31 -8.63
CA PRO A 258 -10.13 3.44 -7.33
C PRO A 258 -11.02 2.24 -6.98
N ARG A 259 -11.62 1.56 -7.98
CA ARG A 259 -12.49 0.40 -7.76
C ARG A 259 -11.68 -0.81 -7.27
N MET A 260 -10.50 -1.03 -7.84
CA MET A 260 -9.58 -2.06 -7.34
C MET A 260 -9.10 -1.78 -5.92
N SER A 261 -8.92 -0.50 -5.56
CA SER A 261 -8.58 -0.12 -4.19
C SER A 261 -9.72 -0.43 -3.20
N LEU A 262 -10.99 -0.22 -3.60
CA LEU A 262 -12.15 -0.65 -2.79
C LEU A 262 -12.25 -2.18 -2.70
N ALA A 263 -11.92 -2.88 -3.78
CA ALA A 263 -11.95 -4.34 -3.80
C ALA A 263 -10.94 -4.94 -2.81
N ARG A 264 -9.72 -4.39 -2.75
CA ARG A 264 -8.72 -4.77 -1.75
C ARG A 264 -9.17 -4.47 -0.33
N LEU A 265 -9.75 -3.29 -0.11
CA LEU A 265 -10.33 -2.94 1.19
C LEU A 265 -11.38 -3.98 1.61
N LEU A 266 -12.31 -4.32 0.71
CA LEU A 266 -13.34 -5.31 1.00
C LEU A 266 -12.74 -6.69 1.32
N VAL A 267 -11.77 -7.16 0.52
CA VAL A 267 -11.09 -8.43 0.76
C VAL A 267 -10.41 -8.44 2.14
N ARG A 268 -9.72 -7.36 2.53
CA ARG A 268 -9.11 -7.24 3.87
C ARG A 268 -10.15 -7.34 5.00
N HIS A 269 -11.34 -6.77 4.82
CA HIS A 269 -12.44 -6.95 5.79
C HIS A 269 -13.02 -8.36 5.77
N ILE A 270 -13.10 -9.01 4.61
CA ILE A 270 -13.55 -10.40 4.49
C ILE A 270 -12.59 -11.32 5.26
N ILE A 271 -11.28 -11.25 4.99
CA ILE A 271 -10.30 -12.17 5.56
C ILE A 271 -10.14 -12.01 7.09
N THR A 272 -10.34 -10.81 7.62
CA THR A 272 -10.25 -10.52 9.06
C THR A 272 -11.56 -10.74 9.81
N SER A 273 -12.66 -11.00 9.08
CA SER A 273 -13.97 -11.24 9.68
C SER A 273 -14.14 -12.68 10.19
N PRO A 274 -15.07 -12.92 11.14
CA PRO A 274 -15.47 -14.27 11.52
C PRO A 274 -15.96 -15.11 10.33
N TRP A 275 -16.58 -14.46 9.34
CA TRP A 275 -17.05 -15.11 8.12
C TRP A 275 -15.90 -15.62 7.25
N GLY A 276 -14.84 -14.82 7.09
CA GLY A 276 -13.63 -15.26 6.39
C GLY A 276 -12.90 -16.35 7.16
N GLY A 277 -12.85 -16.24 8.50
CA GLY A 277 -12.30 -17.27 9.37
C GLY A 277 -12.97 -18.62 9.23
N ALA A 278 -14.30 -18.65 9.12
CA ALA A 278 -15.06 -19.88 8.87
C ALA A 278 -14.75 -20.54 7.50
N ARG A 279 -14.11 -19.81 6.58
CA ARG A 279 -13.72 -20.27 5.22
C ARG A 279 -12.22 -20.52 5.09
N GLY A 280 -11.48 -20.47 6.20
CA GLY A 280 -10.04 -20.68 6.21
C GLY A 280 -9.24 -19.55 5.56
N LEU A 281 -9.81 -18.35 5.46
CA LEU A 281 -9.15 -17.20 4.81
C LEU A 281 -8.16 -16.46 5.71
N VAL A 282 -7.99 -16.89 6.97
CA VAL A 282 -7.14 -16.19 7.96
C VAL A 282 -5.68 -16.18 7.53
N ASP A 283 -5.24 -17.24 6.86
CA ASP A 283 -3.85 -17.38 6.41
C ASP A 283 -3.49 -16.44 5.25
N LEU A 284 -4.49 -15.78 4.63
CA LEU A 284 -4.29 -14.75 3.60
C LEU A 284 -3.86 -13.39 4.17
N HIS A 285 -3.94 -13.20 5.49
CA HIS A 285 -3.63 -11.91 6.10
C HIS A 285 -2.20 -11.44 5.82
N ASP A 286 -1.29 -12.40 5.68
CA ASP A 286 0.15 -12.19 5.58
C ASP A 286 0.68 -12.33 4.12
N ASP A 287 -0.20 -12.63 3.15
CA ASP A 287 0.14 -12.85 1.73
C ASP A 287 -0.55 -11.82 0.83
N ASP A 288 0.13 -10.71 0.55
CA ASP A 288 -0.43 -9.62 -0.26
C ASP A 288 -0.64 -10.03 -1.73
N ASP A 289 0.13 -10.96 -2.28
CA ASP A 289 -0.06 -11.42 -3.66
C ASP A 289 -1.38 -12.20 -3.76
N GLN A 290 -1.69 -13.04 -2.77
CA GLN A 290 -2.99 -13.70 -2.69
C GLN A 290 -4.13 -12.73 -2.38
N LEU A 291 -3.92 -11.66 -1.60
CA LEU A 291 -4.94 -10.61 -1.40
C LEU A 291 -5.26 -9.87 -2.71
N HIS A 292 -4.23 -9.53 -3.50
CA HIS A 292 -4.40 -8.93 -4.81
C HIS A 292 -5.13 -9.87 -5.78
N ALA A 293 -4.73 -11.14 -5.81
CA ALA A 293 -5.40 -12.16 -6.60
C ALA A 293 -6.86 -12.32 -6.19
N PHE A 294 -7.15 -12.39 -4.88
CA PHE A 294 -8.52 -12.51 -4.40
C PHE A 294 -9.37 -11.28 -4.74
N ALA A 295 -8.81 -10.06 -4.67
CA ALA A 295 -9.49 -8.85 -5.12
C ALA A 295 -9.79 -8.88 -6.64
N ARG A 296 -8.83 -9.35 -7.47
CA ARG A 296 -9.07 -9.56 -8.91
C ARG A 296 -10.16 -10.59 -9.17
N MET A 297 -10.12 -11.74 -8.48
CA MET A 297 -11.12 -12.80 -8.60
C MET A 297 -12.51 -12.29 -8.22
N LEU A 298 -12.61 -11.51 -7.14
CA LEU A 298 -13.87 -10.92 -6.69
C LEU A 298 -14.43 -9.94 -7.73
N MET A 299 -13.59 -9.09 -8.32
CA MET A 299 -13.99 -8.11 -9.32
C MET A 299 -14.28 -8.74 -10.68
N MET A 300 -13.65 -9.87 -11.00
CA MET A 300 -13.81 -10.62 -12.24
C MET A 300 -14.05 -12.12 -11.93
N PRO A 301 -15.22 -12.49 -11.39
CA PRO A 301 -15.50 -13.89 -11.05
C PRO A 301 -15.34 -14.81 -12.25
N ALA A 302 -14.71 -15.97 -12.08
CA ALA A 302 -14.37 -16.87 -13.18
C ALA A 302 -15.58 -17.21 -14.05
N ASP A 303 -16.72 -17.49 -13.42
CA ASP A 303 -17.96 -17.85 -14.12
C ASP A 303 -18.49 -16.72 -15.01
N MET A 304 -18.35 -15.46 -14.57
CA MET A 304 -18.77 -14.30 -15.35
C MET A 304 -17.82 -14.03 -16.51
N VAL A 305 -16.51 -14.18 -16.31
CA VAL A 305 -15.51 -14.03 -17.40
C VAL A 305 -15.68 -15.13 -18.44
N MET A 306 -15.90 -16.37 -18.00
CA MET A 306 -16.06 -17.53 -18.88
C MET A 306 -17.40 -17.54 -19.64
N ALA A 307 -18.42 -16.86 -19.11
CA ALA A 307 -19.68 -16.60 -19.80
C ALA A 307 -19.52 -15.67 -21.03
N LEU A 308 -18.44 -14.89 -21.10
CA LEU A 308 -18.10 -14.12 -22.29
C LEU A 308 -17.72 -15.06 -23.45
N GLY A 309 -18.14 -14.70 -24.66
CA GLY A 309 -17.72 -15.39 -25.88
C GLY A 309 -16.20 -15.38 -26.00
N GLY A 310 -15.60 -16.46 -26.50
CA GLY A 310 -14.14 -16.61 -26.52
C GLY A 310 -13.39 -15.46 -27.21
N SER A 311 -13.96 -14.89 -28.27
CA SER A 311 -13.39 -13.71 -28.96
C SER A 311 -13.52 -12.39 -28.20
N ALA A 312 -14.32 -12.35 -27.14
CA ALA A 312 -14.54 -11.20 -26.26
C ALA A 312 -13.73 -11.29 -24.95
N ARG A 313 -12.95 -12.37 -24.75
CA ARG A 313 -12.06 -12.54 -23.61
C ARG A 313 -10.68 -11.94 -23.89
N THR A 314 -10.68 -10.64 -24.19
CA THR A 314 -9.46 -9.83 -24.36
C THR A 314 -9.31 -8.86 -23.19
N PRO A 315 -8.08 -8.43 -22.84
CA PRO A 315 -7.86 -7.54 -21.70
C PRO A 315 -8.70 -6.26 -21.76
N ASP A 316 -8.79 -5.62 -22.93
CA ASP A 316 -9.54 -4.38 -23.16
C ASP A 316 -11.06 -4.56 -22.95
N VAL A 317 -11.63 -5.65 -23.47
CA VAL A 317 -13.06 -5.95 -23.33
C VAL A 317 -13.40 -6.30 -21.89
N ILE A 318 -12.55 -7.08 -21.22
CA ILE A 318 -12.74 -7.43 -19.80
C ILE A 318 -12.61 -6.18 -18.92
N ALA A 319 -11.58 -5.36 -19.14
CA ALA A 319 -11.39 -4.11 -18.41
C ALA A 319 -12.61 -3.20 -18.51
N ALA A 320 -13.17 -3.05 -19.71
CA ALA A 320 -14.37 -2.27 -19.93
C ALA A 320 -15.63 -2.92 -19.32
N HIS A 321 -15.78 -4.25 -19.45
CA HIS A 321 -16.98 -4.96 -19.01
C HIS A 321 -17.09 -5.07 -17.48
N PHE A 322 -15.96 -5.25 -16.79
CA PHE A 322 -15.90 -5.39 -15.34
C PHE A 322 -15.54 -4.08 -14.62
N GLU A 323 -15.23 -3.02 -15.37
CA GLU A 323 -14.77 -1.73 -14.86
C GLU A 323 -13.54 -1.89 -13.95
N VAL A 324 -12.47 -2.45 -14.52
CA VAL A 324 -11.17 -2.68 -13.88
C VAL A 324 -10.02 -2.21 -14.78
N PRO A 325 -8.81 -1.96 -14.24
CA PRO A 325 -7.63 -1.67 -15.06
C PRO A 325 -7.30 -2.80 -16.05
N GLU A 326 -6.77 -2.46 -17.22
CA GLU A 326 -6.42 -3.43 -18.27
C GLU A 326 -5.32 -4.41 -17.83
N ALA A 327 -4.40 -3.95 -16.97
CA ALA A 327 -3.36 -4.79 -16.38
C ALA A 327 -3.96 -5.92 -15.53
N ASP A 328 -4.95 -5.62 -14.68
CA ASP A 328 -5.66 -6.61 -13.87
C ASP A 328 -6.46 -7.59 -14.76
N ALA A 329 -7.10 -7.09 -15.80
CA ALA A 329 -7.84 -7.91 -16.76
C ALA A 329 -6.93 -8.90 -17.50
N LYS A 330 -5.71 -8.48 -17.86
CA LYS A 330 -4.70 -9.35 -18.47
C LYS A 330 -4.27 -10.47 -17.53
N LEU A 331 -3.88 -10.13 -16.29
CA LEU A 331 -3.48 -11.12 -15.29
C LEU A 331 -4.61 -12.13 -15.02
N ARG A 332 -5.85 -11.65 -14.97
CA ARG A 332 -7.02 -12.51 -14.76
C ARG A 332 -7.21 -13.55 -15.86
N LEU A 333 -6.95 -13.19 -17.11
CA LEU A 333 -7.00 -14.12 -18.23
C LEU A 333 -5.93 -15.21 -18.12
N GLU A 334 -4.73 -14.85 -17.67
CA GLU A 334 -3.60 -15.78 -17.46
C GLU A 334 -3.91 -16.79 -16.34
N GLU A 335 -4.50 -16.31 -15.23
CA GLU A 335 -4.99 -17.16 -14.13
C GLU A 335 -6.00 -18.20 -14.63
N LEU A 336 -7.02 -17.77 -15.38
CA LEU A 336 -8.09 -18.63 -15.89
C LEU A 336 -7.61 -19.63 -16.94
N ALA A 337 -6.59 -19.28 -17.73
CA ALA A 337 -5.96 -20.19 -18.66
C ALA A 337 -5.29 -21.36 -17.92
N THR A 338 -4.61 -21.06 -16.82
CA THR A 338 -3.91 -22.05 -15.97
C THR A 338 -4.89 -23.03 -15.31
N TYR A 339 -6.11 -22.60 -14.98
CA TYR A 339 -7.14 -23.48 -14.41
C TYR A 339 -7.70 -24.49 -15.41
N SER A 340 -7.62 -24.18 -16.71
CA SER A 340 -8.16 -25.06 -17.76
C SER A 340 -7.18 -26.19 -18.15
N GLU A 341 -5.92 -26.12 -17.71
CA GLU A 341 -4.86 -27.10 -17.99
C GLU A 341 -4.65 -28.14 -16.87
N ARG A 342 -5.31 -27.98 -15.71
CA ARG A 342 -5.25 -28.90 -14.56
C ARG A 342 -6.51 -29.77 -14.44
#